data_AF-A0A1V6PW83-F1
#
_entry.id   AF-A0A1V6PW83-F1
#
_cell.length_a   1.000
_cell.length_b   1.000
_cell.length_c   1.000
_cell.angle_alpha   90.00
_cell.angle_beta   90.00
_cell.angle_gamma   90.00
#
_symmetry.space_group_name_H-M   'P 1'
#
loop_
_entity.id
_entity.type
_entity.pdbx_description
1 polymer ?
#
loop_
_entity_poly.entity_id
_entity_poly.type
_entity_poly.pdbx_seq_one_letter_code
_entity_poly.pdbx_strand_id
1 'polypeptide(L)'
;MVSGNSVGGHPRFHDLTKSLDKAVSRLLLRPTPSDVTLDSICVLLLYAQWMPCSREDEEDENLQQPIAHQAPKAKSRYNEISAWVVLGLAERYSVLLGLEQSAISIFKDPNKIPSADEVNKIRVWYNLLTCNFNLMLTSGLPASIDPTPSVQVAQNCVVSELMRSPADLRVRGLVELVGIVDLAMNSCGDRSGRQLQPNCLERLNSDLDDWERYVKLRGSLILEFPTDFSVEIGSSVYKERNLTITIYHSPQPGGIDSH
;
A
#
# COMPACT_ATOMS: atom_id res chain seq x y z
N MET A 1 12.66 -30.35 -25.35
CA MET A 1 12.14 -29.02 -25.76
C MET A 1 11.06 -28.63 -24.77
N VAL A 2 11.42 -27.80 -23.79
CA VAL A 2 10.50 -27.33 -22.75
C VAL A 2 9.90 -26.03 -23.26
N SER A 3 8.61 -26.05 -23.61
CA SER A 3 7.84 -24.83 -23.88
C SER A 3 7.84 -23.98 -22.62
N GLY A 4 8.50 -22.82 -22.69
CA GLY A 4 8.44 -21.83 -21.63
C GLY A 4 7.02 -21.32 -21.49
N ASN A 5 6.38 -21.62 -20.36
CA ASN A 5 5.14 -20.98 -19.94
C ASN A 5 5.44 -19.49 -19.69
N SER A 6 5.31 -18.66 -20.72
CA SER A 6 5.09 -17.24 -20.50
C SER A 6 3.74 -17.10 -19.80
N VAL A 7 3.75 -16.73 -18.52
CA VAL A 7 2.54 -16.35 -17.78
C VAL A 7 1.93 -15.14 -18.51
N GLY A 8 1.02 -15.42 -19.44
CA GLY A 8 0.39 -14.42 -20.30
C GLY A 8 -0.54 -13.54 -19.47
N GLY A 9 -0.35 -12.23 -19.56
CA GLY A 9 -1.22 -11.25 -18.91
C GLY A 9 -2.68 -11.40 -19.33
N HIS A 10 -3.59 -10.83 -18.52
CA HIS A 10 -5.04 -10.89 -18.78
C HIS A 10 -5.37 -10.40 -20.21
N PRO A 11 -6.19 -11.13 -20.99
CA PRO A 11 -6.39 -10.84 -22.41
C PRO A 11 -6.99 -9.46 -22.71
N ARG A 12 -7.66 -8.84 -21.73
CA ARG A 12 -8.23 -7.48 -21.81
C ARG A 12 -7.48 -6.43 -21.01
N PHE A 13 -6.23 -6.69 -20.62
CA PHE A 13 -5.45 -5.79 -19.78
C PHE A 13 -5.43 -4.35 -20.30
N HIS A 14 -5.20 -4.18 -21.59
CA HIS A 14 -5.13 -2.86 -22.23
C HIS A 14 -6.50 -2.17 -22.29
N ASP A 15 -7.58 -2.90 -22.58
CA ASP A 15 -8.93 -2.32 -22.62
C ASP A 15 -9.39 -1.86 -21.22
N LEU A 16 -9.07 -2.65 -20.19
CA LEU A 16 -9.32 -2.29 -18.79
C LEU A 16 -8.50 -1.07 -18.38
N THR A 17 -7.23 -1.01 -18.79
CA THR A 17 -6.35 0.13 -18.56
C THR A 17 -6.89 1.40 -19.22
N LYS A 18 -7.29 1.35 -20.49
CA LYS A 18 -7.89 2.48 -21.21
C LYS A 18 -9.19 2.95 -20.57
N SER A 19 -10.00 2.02 -20.07
CA SER A 19 -11.24 2.34 -19.37
C SER A 19 -10.98 3.05 -18.04
N LEU A 20 -9.98 2.58 -17.28
CA LEU A 20 -9.52 3.22 -16.05
C LEU A 20 -8.97 4.63 -16.32
N ASP A 21 -8.10 4.78 -17.32
CA ASP A 21 -7.54 6.08 -17.71
C ASP A 21 -8.64 7.08 -18.08
N LYS A 22 -9.66 6.65 -18.83
CA LYS A 22 -10.81 7.48 -19.17
C LYS A 22 -11.62 7.88 -17.93
N ALA A 23 -11.84 6.95 -17.01
CA ALA A 23 -12.58 7.21 -15.77
C ALA A 23 -11.84 8.21 -14.87
N VAL A 24 -10.53 8.04 -14.69
CA VAL A 24 -9.68 8.93 -13.89
C VAL A 24 -9.54 10.30 -14.56
N SER A 25 -9.35 10.35 -15.88
CA SER A 25 -9.30 11.62 -16.62
C SER A 25 -10.59 12.42 -16.45
N ARG A 26 -11.76 11.76 -16.48
CA ARG A 26 -13.04 12.40 -16.19
C ARG A 26 -13.09 12.97 -14.77
N LEU A 27 -12.67 12.19 -13.77
CA LEU A 27 -12.63 12.64 -12.36
C LEU A 27 -11.74 13.87 -12.18
N LEU A 28 -10.59 13.92 -12.88
CA LEU A 28 -9.64 15.03 -12.79
C LEU A 28 -10.12 16.29 -13.52
N LEU A 29 -10.67 16.13 -14.74
CA LEU A 29 -10.98 17.24 -15.63
C LEU A 29 -12.39 17.82 -15.42
N ARG A 30 -13.35 16.99 -14.98
CA ARG A 30 -14.75 17.36 -14.82
C ARG A 30 -15.37 16.67 -13.59
N PRO A 31 -14.86 16.93 -12.38
CA PRO A 31 -15.45 16.38 -11.17
C PRO A 31 -16.88 16.92 -10.97
N THR A 32 -17.79 16.05 -10.56
CA THR A 32 -19.16 16.40 -10.17
C THR A 32 -19.40 16.04 -8.70
N PRO A 33 -20.39 16.66 -8.01
CA PRO A 33 -20.70 16.29 -6.63
C PRO A 33 -21.04 14.80 -6.44
N SER A 34 -21.63 14.15 -7.45
CA SER A 34 -21.92 12.71 -7.43
C SER A 34 -20.67 11.82 -7.46
N ASP A 35 -19.51 12.37 -7.81
CA ASP A 35 -18.26 11.63 -7.81
C ASP A 35 -17.61 11.52 -6.43
N VAL A 36 -18.09 12.30 -5.44
CA VAL A 36 -17.57 12.29 -4.07
C VAL A 36 -18.09 11.04 -3.34
N THR A 37 -17.45 9.91 -3.61
CA THR A 37 -17.80 8.60 -3.05
C THR A 37 -16.54 7.87 -2.59
N LEU A 38 -16.73 6.89 -1.70
CA LEU A 38 -15.63 6.05 -1.23
C LEU A 38 -14.99 5.27 -2.39
N ASP A 39 -15.81 4.78 -3.34
CA ASP A 39 -15.35 4.06 -4.52
C ASP A 39 -14.43 4.92 -5.41
N SER A 40 -14.77 6.20 -5.59
CA SER A 40 -13.92 7.12 -6.35
C SER A 40 -12.55 7.30 -5.68
N ILE A 41 -12.50 7.37 -4.35
CA ILE A 41 -11.23 7.40 -3.61
C ILE A 41 -10.45 6.10 -3.83
N CYS A 42 -11.09 4.94 -3.73
CA CYS A 42 -10.46 3.65 -4.00
C CYS A 42 -9.86 3.56 -5.41
N VAL A 43 -10.59 4.03 -6.42
CA VAL A 43 -10.13 4.08 -7.81
C VAL A 43 -8.92 5.00 -7.97
N LEU A 44 -8.95 6.18 -7.34
CA LEU A 44 -7.81 7.12 -7.37
C LEU A 44 -6.57 6.56 -6.66
N LEU A 45 -6.75 5.89 -5.51
CA LEU A 45 -5.66 5.22 -4.80
C LEU A 45 -5.05 4.08 -5.63
N LEU A 46 -5.89 3.24 -6.22
CA LEU A 46 -5.44 2.17 -7.12
C LEU A 46 -4.64 2.76 -8.28
N TYR A 47 -5.14 3.83 -8.90
CA TYR A 47 -4.46 4.49 -10.00
C TYR A 47 -3.10 5.07 -9.61
N ALA A 48 -3.01 5.72 -8.45
CA ALA A 48 -1.77 6.32 -7.96
C ALA A 48 -0.70 5.26 -7.59
N GLN A 49 -1.11 4.11 -7.06
CA GLN A 49 -0.21 3.03 -6.65
C GLN A 49 0.21 2.12 -7.82
N TRP A 50 -0.66 1.96 -8.81
CA TRP A 50 -0.52 0.99 -9.88
C TRP A 50 -0.76 1.65 -11.24
N MET A 51 0.02 2.68 -11.60
CA MET A 51 -0.05 3.24 -12.95
C MET A 51 0.33 2.16 -13.98
N PRO A 52 -0.60 1.68 -14.83
CA PRO A 52 -0.34 0.53 -15.70
C PRO A 52 0.77 0.84 -16.70
N CYS A 53 1.56 -0.14 -17.13
CA CYS A 53 2.59 0.10 -18.15
C CYS A 53 1.98 0.38 -19.53
N SER A 54 2.60 1.29 -20.28
CA SER A 54 2.30 1.48 -21.71
C SER A 54 3.04 0.45 -22.55
N ARG A 55 2.43 0.10 -23.69
CA ARG A 55 3.09 -0.63 -24.77
C ARG A 55 3.62 0.39 -25.77
N GLU A 56 4.89 0.27 -26.17
CA GLU A 56 5.57 1.20 -27.09
C GLU A 56 4.86 1.35 -28.45
N ASP A 57 4.02 0.39 -28.84
CA ASP A 57 3.38 0.34 -30.16
C ASP A 57 2.33 1.45 -30.43
N GLU A 58 1.96 2.31 -29.46
CA GLU A 58 0.91 3.35 -29.64
C GLU A 58 1.46 4.77 -29.93
N GLU A 59 2.77 5.03 -29.79
CA GLU A 59 3.33 6.40 -29.96
C GLU A 59 4.12 6.60 -31.28
N ASP A 60 4.51 5.54 -31.99
CA ASP A 60 5.39 5.61 -33.17
C ASP A 60 4.71 5.22 -34.51
N GLU A 61 3.43 5.54 -34.70
CA GLU A 61 2.78 5.37 -36.02
C GLU A 61 3.36 6.29 -37.13
N ASN A 62 4.30 7.19 -36.81
CA ASN A 62 4.92 8.12 -37.77
C ASN A 62 6.40 7.82 -38.12
N LEU A 63 7.00 6.74 -37.62
CA LEU A 63 8.37 6.37 -38.00
C LEU A 63 8.41 4.96 -38.61
N GLN A 64 8.20 4.92 -39.92
CA GLN A 64 8.44 3.74 -40.75
C GLN A 64 9.92 3.34 -40.71
N GLN A 65 10.30 2.44 -39.81
CA GLN A 65 11.38 1.47 -40.04
C GLN A 65 11.07 0.12 -39.39
N PRO A 66 10.99 -0.98 -40.16
CA PRO A 66 10.79 -2.31 -39.61
C PRO A 66 12.14 -2.88 -39.15
N ILE A 67 12.50 -2.68 -37.89
CA ILE A 67 13.61 -3.43 -37.27
C ILE A 67 13.01 -4.69 -36.64
N ALA A 68 13.21 -5.82 -37.32
CA ALA A 68 12.88 -7.13 -36.78
C ALA A 68 13.63 -7.37 -35.45
N HIS A 69 12.91 -7.92 -34.46
CA HIS A 69 13.40 -8.50 -33.19
C HIS A 69 13.49 -7.63 -31.93
N GLN A 70 12.73 -6.53 -31.81
CA GLN A 70 12.52 -5.94 -30.48
C GLN A 70 11.17 -6.40 -29.91
N ALA A 71 11.23 -7.21 -28.84
CA ALA A 71 10.06 -7.44 -28.01
C ALA A 71 9.58 -6.08 -27.46
N PRO A 72 8.27 -5.79 -27.49
CA PRO A 72 7.76 -4.50 -27.03
C PRO A 72 8.21 -4.26 -25.59
N LYS A 73 8.97 -3.19 -25.33
CA LYS A 73 9.39 -2.90 -23.96
C LYS A 73 8.24 -2.21 -23.25
N ALA A 74 7.84 -2.76 -22.11
CA ALA A 74 6.87 -2.11 -21.25
C ALA A 74 7.52 -0.88 -20.60
N LYS A 75 7.03 0.32 -20.91
CA LYS A 75 7.46 1.55 -20.24
C LYS A 75 6.55 1.82 -19.04
N SER A 76 7.14 2.02 -17.87
CA SER A 76 6.39 2.47 -16.70
C SER A 76 5.79 3.84 -16.99
N ARG A 77 4.48 3.98 -16.75
CA ARG A 77 3.79 5.29 -16.83
C ARG A 77 3.81 6.05 -15.50
N TYR A 78 4.42 5.47 -14.47
CA TYR A 78 4.46 6.10 -13.16
C TYR A 78 5.19 7.44 -13.21
N ASN A 79 4.49 8.49 -12.77
CA ASN A 79 5.03 9.82 -12.60
C ASN A 79 4.58 10.35 -11.24
N GLU A 80 5.54 10.75 -10.42
CA GLU A 80 5.31 11.27 -9.08
C GLU A 80 4.41 12.50 -9.06
N ILE A 81 4.53 13.39 -10.05
CA ILE A 81 3.66 14.58 -10.17
C ILE A 81 2.21 14.16 -10.45
N SER A 82 2.01 13.19 -11.35
CA SER A 82 0.67 12.67 -11.66
C SER A 82 0.07 11.96 -10.44
N ALA A 83 0.87 11.16 -9.73
CA ALA A 83 0.45 10.51 -8.49
C ALA A 83 0.06 11.55 -7.42
N TRP A 84 0.83 12.62 -7.28
CA TRP A 84 0.56 13.71 -6.35
C TRP A 84 -0.77 14.41 -6.64
N VAL A 85 -1.04 14.72 -7.91
CA VAL A 85 -2.32 15.34 -8.32
C VAL A 85 -3.51 14.42 -8.05
N VAL A 86 -3.36 13.11 -8.34
CA VAL A 86 -4.40 12.11 -8.12
C VAL A 86 -4.68 11.92 -6.63
N LEU A 87 -3.63 11.80 -5.80
CA LEU A 87 -3.76 11.69 -4.35
C LEU A 87 -4.36 12.97 -3.72
N GLY A 88 -3.98 14.15 -4.23
CA GLY A 88 -4.57 15.41 -3.77
C GLY A 88 -6.06 15.55 -4.11
N LEU A 89 -6.56 14.87 -5.16
CA LEU A 89 -8.01 14.77 -5.39
C LEU A 89 -8.66 13.78 -4.41
N ALA A 90 -8.04 12.63 -4.17
CA ALA A 90 -8.52 11.62 -3.23
C ALA A 90 -8.63 12.18 -1.80
N GLU A 91 -7.66 13.00 -1.39
CA GLU A 91 -7.68 13.74 -0.13
C GLU A 91 -8.84 14.73 -0.04
N ARG A 92 -9.07 15.53 -1.08
CA ARG A 92 -10.22 16.46 -1.08
C ARG A 92 -11.54 15.72 -0.93
N TYR A 93 -11.69 14.56 -1.56
CA TYR A 93 -12.87 13.72 -1.40
C TYR A 93 -12.96 13.11 0.00
N SER A 94 -11.84 12.71 0.60
CA SER A 94 -11.83 12.15 1.96
C SER A 94 -12.27 13.17 3.01
N VAL A 95 -11.87 14.44 2.85
CA VAL A 95 -12.31 15.56 3.70
C VAL A 95 -13.81 15.80 3.56
N LEU A 96 -14.33 15.84 2.33
CA LEU A 96 -15.77 16.03 2.08
C LEU A 96 -16.62 14.89 2.65
N LEU A 97 -16.08 13.67 2.69
CA LEU A 97 -16.74 12.50 3.29
C LEU A 97 -16.48 12.37 4.81
N GLY A 98 -15.64 13.22 5.41
CA GLY A 98 -15.27 13.13 6.82
C GLY A 98 -14.62 11.80 7.20
N LEU A 99 -13.78 11.23 6.31
CA LEU A 99 -13.21 9.89 6.52
C LEU A 99 -12.29 9.82 7.73
N GLU A 100 -11.46 10.85 7.96
CA GLU A 100 -10.59 10.93 9.13
C GLU A 100 -11.41 10.89 10.42
N GLN A 101 -12.43 11.76 10.53
CA GLN A 101 -13.29 11.84 11.72
C GLN A 101 -14.02 10.52 11.93
N SER A 102 -14.49 9.89 10.85
CA SER A 102 -15.11 8.57 10.89
C SER A 102 -14.14 7.53 11.44
N ALA A 103 -12.92 7.46 10.92
CA ALA A 103 -11.90 6.51 11.33
C ALA A 103 -11.50 6.68 12.80
N ILE A 104 -11.35 7.91 13.28
CA ILE A 104 -10.95 8.21 14.67
C ILE A 104 -12.10 7.97 15.65
N SER A 105 -13.33 8.33 15.27
CA SER A 105 -14.50 8.26 16.16
C SER A 105 -14.80 6.86 16.67
N ILE A 106 -14.48 5.84 15.88
CA ILE A 106 -14.68 4.42 16.21
C ILE A 106 -13.87 4.01 17.44
N PHE A 107 -12.68 4.60 17.61
CA PHE A 107 -11.77 4.27 18.71
C PHE A 107 -11.96 5.13 19.96
N LYS A 108 -12.93 6.06 19.96
CA LYS A 108 -13.25 6.89 21.14
C LYS A 108 -14.12 6.16 22.16
N ASP A 109 -14.96 5.22 21.72
CA ASP A 109 -15.80 4.40 22.58
C ASP A 109 -15.25 2.96 22.61
N PRO A 110 -14.65 2.51 23.72
CA PRO A 110 -14.11 1.16 23.85
C PRO A 110 -15.15 0.04 23.66
N ASN A 111 -16.44 0.35 23.83
CA ASN A 111 -17.52 -0.62 23.74
C ASN A 111 -18.19 -0.64 22.36
N LYS A 112 -17.83 0.29 21.46
CA LYS A 112 -18.42 0.36 20.13
C LYS A 112 -17.85 -0.75 19.25
N ILE A 113 -18.74 -1.63 18.79
CA ILE A 113 -18.40 -2.62 17.76
C ILE A 113 -18.52 -1.94 16.39
N PRO A 114 -17.43 -1.83 15.62
CA PRO A 114 -17.48 -1.19 14.31
C PRO A 114 -18.26 -2.04 13.30
N SER A 115 -19.06 -1.37 12.47
CA SER A 115 -19.71 -1.99 11.31
C SER A 115 -18.74 -2.24 10.16
N ALA A 116 -19.12 -3.09 9.20
CA ALA A 116 -18.28 -3.38 8.03
C ALA A 116 -17.99 -2.13 7.16
N ASP A 117 -18.97 -1.22 7.02
CA ASP A 117 -18.81 0.05 6.29
C ASP A 117 -17.78 0.97 6.97
N GLU A 118 -17.86 1.07 8.30
CA GLU A 118 -16.90 1.82 9.12
C GLU A 118 -15.48 1.27 9.00
N VAL A 119 -15.33 -0.06 9.02
CA VAL A 119 -14.02 -0.71 8.82
C VAL A 119 -13.49 -0.42 7.41
N ASN A 120 -14.33 -0.44 6.37
CA ASN A 120 -13.91 -0.12 5.02
C ASN A 120 -13.44 1.35 4.91
N LYS A 121 -14.13 2.28 5.56
CA LYS A 121 -13.70 3.69 5.63
C LYS A 121 -12.35 3.84 6.32
N ILE A 122 -12.10 3.11 7.42
CA ILE A 122 -10.79 3.09 8.09
C ILE A 122 -9.70 2.59 7.13
N ARG A 123 -9.94 1.46 6.44
CA ARG A 123 -8.97 0.88 5.49
C ARG A 123 -8.62 1.85 4.38
N VAL A 124 -9.61 2.51 3.80
CA VAL A 124 -9.41 3.50 2.73
C VAL A 124 -8.66 4.72 3.27
N TRP A 125 -9.03 5.23 4.44
CA TRP A 125 -8.37 6.35 5.08
C TRP A 125 -6.88 6.07 5.37
N TYR A 126 -6.57 4.93 5.98
CA TYR A 126 -5.18 4.56 6.27
C TYR A 126 -4.37 4.24 4.99
N ASN A 127 -4.99 3.66 3.96
CA ASN A 127 -4.31 3.50 2.68
C ASN A 127 -3.98 4.86 2.05
N LEU A 128 -4.91 5.84 2.10
CA LEU A 128 -4.65 7.20 1.64
C LEU A 128 -3.53 7.87 2.44
N LEU A 129 -3.57 7.79 3.77
CA LEU A 129 -2.55 8.36 4.65
C LEU A 129 -1.15 7.83 4.32
N THR A 130 -1.03 6.51 4.18
CA THR A 130 0.24 5.85 3.88
C THR A 130 0.73 6.16 2.47
N CYS A 131 -0.17 6.27 1.47
CA CYS A 131 0.19 6.73 0.13
C CYS A 131 0.75 8.14 0.12
N ASN A 132 0.15 9.06 0.89
CA ASN A 132 0.57 10.45 0.95
C ASN A 132 2.02 10.57 1.45
N PHE A 133 2.32 9.87 2.55
CA PHE A 133 3.68 9.86 3.11
C PHE A 133 4.68 9.07 2.27
N ASN A 134 4.28 7.97 1.65
CA ASN A 134 5.15 7.26 0.71
C ASN A 134 5.54 8.16 -0.46
N LEU A 135 4.58 8.87 -1.05
CA LEU A 135 4.86 9.81 -2.13
C LEU A 135 5.73 10.97 -1.65
N MET A 136 5.51 11.48 -0.43
CA MET A 136 6.38 12.49 0.16
C MET A 136 7.83 12.00 0.20
N LEU A 137 8.07 10.77 0.66
CA LEU A 137 9.42 10.21 0.75
C LEU A 137 10.07 9.95 -0.62
N THR A 138 9.32 9.52 -1.64
CA THR A 138 9.90 9.23 -2.96
C THR A 138 10.12 10.49 -3.78
N SER A 139 9.14 11.39 -3.79
CA SER A 139 9.14 12.58 -4.64
C SER A 139 9.71 13.82 -3.96
N GLY A 140 9.80 13.81 -2.63
CA GLY A 140 10.12 14.99 -1.83
C GLY A 140 9.10 16.12 -1.98
N LEU A 141 7.86 15.82 -2.35
CA LEU A 141 6.73 16.76 -2.25
C LEU A 141 6.19 16.69 -0.82
N PRO A 142 5.74 17.80 -0.22
CA PRO A 142 5.24 17.75 1.16
C PRO A 142 3.99 16.87 1.26
N ALA A 143 3.91 16.07 2.33
CA ALA A 143 2.66 15.43 2.71
C ALA A 143 1.62 16.49 3.09
N SER A 144 0.38 16.25 2.71
CA SER A 144 -0.76 17.17 2.93
C SER A 144 -1.64 16.77 4.12
N ILE A 145 -1.53 15.54 4.61
CA ILE A 145 -2.33 15.01 5.72
C ILE A 145 -1.48 14.98 7.00
N ASP A 146 -2.04 15.46 8.12
CA ASP A 146 -1.45 15.27 9.45
C ASP A 146 -1.72 13.82 9.93
N PRO A 147 -0.67 13.00 10.17
CA PRO A 147 -0.86 11.62 10.61
C PRO A 147 -1.18 11.51 12.10
N THR A 148 -0.92 12.55 12.90
CA THR A 148 -0.96 12.51 14.37
C THR A 148 -2.27 11.93 14.91
N PRO A 149 -3.46 12.37 14.45
CA PRO A 149 -4.73 11.86 14.99
C PRO A 149 -4.93 10.38 14.69
N SER A 150 -4.47 9.92 13.52
CA SER A 150 -4.59 8.51 13.09
C SER A 150 -3.62 7.61 13.86
N VAL A 151 -2.38 8.06 14.06
CA VAL A 151 -1.35 7.31 14.79
C VAL A 151 -1.78 7.06 16.24
N GLN A 152 -2.40 8.05 16.89
CA GLN A 152 -2.88 7.92 18.28
C GLN A 152 -3.91 6.81 18.47
N VAL A 153 -4.72 6.54 17.45
CA VAL A 153 -5.80 5.55 17.52
C VAL A 153 -5.51 4.25 16.76
N ALA A 154 -4.49 4.22 15.90
CA ALA A 154 -4.12 3.06 15.09
C ALA A 154 -3.84 1.80 15.92
N GLN A 155 -3.36 1.97 17.16
CA GLN A 155 -3.11 0.86 18.08
C GLN A 155 -4.39 0.12 18.49
N ASN A 156 -5.54 0.78 18.43
CA ASN A 156 -6.84 0.22 18.83
C ASN A 156 -7.52 -0.57 17.69
N CYS A 157 -7.00 -0.48 16.45
CA CYS A 157 -7.59 -1.15 15.29
C CYS A 157 -7.65 -2.67 15.41
N VAL A 158 -6.71 -3.29 16.12
CA VAL A 158 -6.62 -4.78 16.22
C VAL A 158 -7.55 -5.37 17.28
N VAL A 159 -8.23 -4.52 18.07
CA VAL A 159 -9.12 -4.99 19.14
C VAL A 159 -10.39 -5.64 18.55
N SER A 160 -10.90 -5.15 17.43
CA SER A 160 -12.08 -5.69 16.76
C SER A 160 -11.74 -6.90 15.87
N GLU A 161 -12.52 -7.98 15.95
CA GLU A 161 -12.36 -9.17 15.08
C GLU A 161 -12.39 -8.84 13.58
N LEU A 162 -13.17 -7.84 13.17
CA LEU A 162 -13.30 -7.41 11.76
C LEU A 162 -12.03 -6.75 11.20
N MET A 163 -11.07 -6.40 12.06
CA MET A 163 -9.82 -5.70 11.73
C MET A 163 -8.57 -6.50 12.10
N ARG A 164 -8.68 -7.83 12.20
CA ARG A 164 -7.56 -8.74 12.48
C ARG A 164 -6.98 -9.43 11.24
N SER A 165 -7.38 -9.02 10.03
CA SER A 165 -6.79 -9.63 8.84
C SER A 165 -5.29 -9.29 8.74
N PRO A 166 -4.47 -10.11 8.09
CA PRO A 166 -3.06 -9.79 7.85
C PRO A 166 -2.87 -8.44 7.12
N ALA A 167 -3.81 -8.08 6.26
CA ALA A 167 -3.80 -6.79 5.58
C ALA A 167 -4.02 -5.61 6.55
N ASP A 168 -4.91 -5.77 7.54
CA ASP A 168 -5.18 -4.75 8.55
C ASP A 168 -3.99 -4.54 9.48
N LEU A 169 -3.31 -5.63 9.88
CA LEU A 169 -2.07 -5.55 10.67
C LEU A 169 -0.96 -4.83 9.90
N ARG A 170 -0.82 -5.11 8.61
CA ARG A 170 0.14 -4.42 7.73
C ARG A 170 -0.19 -2.94 7.63
N VAL A 171 -1.44 -2.58 7.37
CA VAL A 171 -1.87 -1.17 7.24
C VAL A 171 -1.67 -0.43 8.57
N ARG A 172 -2.00 -1.03 9.71
CA ARG A 172 -1.68 -0.46 11.03
C ARG A 172 -0.19 -0.20 11.18
N GLY A 173 0.66 -1.18 10.87
CA GLY A 173 2.11 -1.02 10.97
C GLY A 173 2.62 0.12 10.10
N LEU A 174 2.10 0.27 8.88
CA LEU A 174 2.42 1.40 8.01
C LEU A 174 1.99 2.75 8.61
N VAL A 175 0.83 2.84 9.25
CA VAL A 175 0.40 4.08 9.92
C VAL A 175 1.33 4.44 11.09
N GLU A 176 1.77 3.46 11.88
CA GLU A 176 2.74 3.70 12.96
C GLU A 176 4.09 4.20 12.40
N LEU A 177 4.57 3.59 11.31
CA LEU A 177 5.78 4.03 10.62
C LEU A 177 5.66 5.45 10.06
N VAL A 178 4.49 5.81 9.51
CA VAL A 178 4.19 7.17 9.08
C VAL A 178 4.35 8.17 10.23
N GLY A 179 3.87 7.84 11.43
CA GLY A 179 4.05 8.69 12.61
C GLY A 179 5.51 8.91 12.99
N ILE A 180 6.33 7.87 12.91
CA ILE A 180 7.78 7.96 13.16
C ILE A 180 8.44 8.88 12.12
N VAL A 181 8.11 8.70 10.85
CA VAL A 181 8.63 9.53 9.76
C VAL A 181 8.22 11.00 9.95
N ASP A 182 6.95 11.28 10.23
CA ASP A 182 6.46 12.65 10.44
C ASP A 182 7.20 13.36 11.59
N LEU A 183 7.38 12.68 12.72
CA LEU A 183 8.12 13.21 13.87
C LEU A 183 9.58 13.51 13.50
N ALA A 184 10.22 12.63 12.74
CA ALA A 184 11.57 12.85 12.25
C ALA A 184 11.63 14.06 11.31
N MET A 185 10.77 14.12 10.28
CA MET A 185 10.77 15.22 9.31
C MET A 185 10.51 16.58 9.97
N ASN A 186 9.57 16.63 10.92
CA ASN A 186 9.28 17.83 11.70
C ASN A 186 10.47 18.27 12.58
N SER A 187 11.27 17.32 13.08
CA SER A 187 12.47 17.61 13.88
C SER A 187 13.66 18.10 13.04
N CYS A 188 13.71 17.78 11.74
CA CYS A 188 14.81 18.13 10.84
C CYS A 188 14.70 19.51 10.19
N GLY A 189 13.56 20.18 10.34
CA GLY A 189 13.28 21.46 9.68
C GLY A 189 12.97 21.34 8.18
N ASP A 190 13.07 20.14 7.60
CA ASP A 190 12.63 19.84 6.24
C ASP A 190 11.53 18.78 6.23
N ARG A 191 10.29 19.25 6.09
CA ARG A 191 9.08 18.40 6.01
C ARG A 191 9.01 17.58 4.73
N SER A 192 9.80 17.90 3.72
CA SER A 192 9.82 17.14 2.47
C SER A 192 10.71 15.89 2.53
N GLY A 193 11.55 15.77 3.57
CA GLY A 193 12.51 14.68 3.69
C GLY A 193 13.63 14.69 2.66
N ARG A 194 13.83 15.79 1.91
CA ARG A 194 14.89 15.93 0.92
C ARG A 194 16.24 16.22 1.55
N GLN A 195 16.26 16.97 2.64
CA GLN A 195 17.46 17.41 3.34
C GLN A 195 17.52 16.79 4.74
N LEU A 196 17.75 15.47 4.78
CA LEU A 196 17.89 14.74 6.04
C LEU A 196 19.29 14.94 6.61
N GLN A 197 19.35 15.67 7.74
CA GLN A 197 20.60 15.84 8.48
C GLN A 197 21.04 14.50 9.10
N PRO A 198 22.36 14.23 9.24
CA PRO A 198 22.85 12.97 9.82
C PRO A 198 22.24 12.64 11.19
N ASN A 199 22.18 13.63 12.10
CA ASN A 199 21.59 13.44 13.44
C ASN A 199 20.11 13.05 13.39
N CYS A 200 19.37 13.53 12.39
CA CYS A 200 17.99 13.13 12.17
C CYS A 200 17.86 11.69 11.71
N LEU A 201 18.74 11.25 10.80
CA LEU A 201 18.77 9.87 10.32
C LEU A 201 19.13 8.90 11.44
N GLU A 202 20.08 9.27 12.30
CA GLU A 202 20.44 8.48 13.49
C GLU A 202 19.24 8.31 14.43
N ARG A 203 18.52 9.40 14.71
CA ARG A 203 17.32 9.35 15.54
C ARG A 203 16.22 8.52 14.89
N LEU A 204 15.94 8.75 13.60
CA LEU A 204 14.96 7.98 12.84
C LEU A 204 15.27 6.49 12.85
N ASN A 205 16.54 6.10 12.67
CA ASN A 205 16.97 4.71 12.75
C ASN A 205 16.72 4.12 14.15
N SER A 206 17.02 4.87 15.22
CA SER A 206 16.74 4.44 16.59
C SER A 206 15.24 4.23 16.82
N ASP A 207 14.40 5.15 16.36
CA ASP A 207 12.95 5.08 16.51
C ASP A 207 12.36 3.88 15.72
N LEU A 208 12.92 3.58 14.54
CA LEU A 208 12.56 2.41 13.73
C LEU A 208 13.00 1.09 14.40
N ASP A 209 14.20 1.04 14.98
CA ASP A 209 14.69 -0.13 15.72
C ASP A 209 13.81 -0.43 16.94
N ASP A 210 13.40 0.60 17.68
CA ASP A 210 12.52 0.46 18.83
C ASP A 210 11.11 0.01 18.41
N TRP A 211 10.59 0.57 17.31
CA TRP A 211 9.33 0.09 16.72
C TRP A 211 9.42 -1.37 16.29
N GLU A 212 10.52 -1.80 15.65
CA GLU A 212 10.69 -3.18 15.22
C GLU A 212 10.72 -4.15 16.42
N ARG A 213 11.46 -3.79 17.49
CA ARG A 213 11.47 -4.56 18.75
C ARG A 213 10.06 -4.67 19.34
N TYR A 214 9.34 -3.56 19.41
CA TYR A 214 7.98 -3.51 19.91
C TYR A 214 7.01 -4.39 19.10
N VAL A 215 7.07 -4.30 17.76
CA VAL A 215 6.24 -5.12 16.87
C VAL A 215 6.58 -6.60 16.98
N LYS A 216 7.87 -6.98 17.11
CA LYS A 216 8.27 -8.37 17.35
C LYS A 216 7.68 -8.90 18.66
N LEU A 217 7.79 -8.14 19.75
CA LEU A 217 7.24 -8.51 21.05
C LEU A 217 5.72 -8.67 21.04
N ARG A 218 4.98 -7.76 20.36
CA ARG A 218 3.52 -7.88 20.18
C ARG A 218 3.11 -8.96 19.19
N GLY A 219 3.87 -9.15 18.11
CA GLY A 219 3.62 -10.17 17.11
C GLY A 219 3.62 -11.54 17.76
N SER A 220 4.57 -11.81 18.66
CA SER A 220 4.59 -13.03 19.48
C SER A 220 3.34 -13.21 20.38
N LEU A 221 2.67 -12.12 20.78
CA LEU A 221 1.43 -12.17 21.58
C LEU A 221 0.15 -12.29 20.72
N ILE A 222 0.20 -11.92 19.44
CA ILE A 222 -0.94 -11.95 18.50
C ILE A 222 -0.92 -13.24 17.64
N LEU A 223 0.26 -13.88 17.49
CA LEU A 223 0.48 -15.06 16.66
C LEU A 223 0.23 -16.42 17.36
N GLU A 224 -0.45 -16.49 18.51
CA GLU A 224 -1.04 -17.75 18.99
C GLU A 224 -2.25 -18.12 18.09
N PHE A 225 -1.95 -18.54 16.86
CA PHE A 225 -2.92 -19.15 15.96
C PHE A 225 -3.09 -20.64 16.32
N PRO A 226 -4.29 -21.23 16.12
CA PRO A 226 -4.46 -22.67 16.22
C PRO A 226 -3.46 -23.37 15.30
N THR A 227 -2.62 -24.20 15.89
CA THR A 227 -1.59 -24.99 15.22
C THR A 227 -2.24 -25.95 14.23
N ASP A 228 -2.18 -25.64 12.95
CA ASP A 228 -2.21 -26.64 11.88
C ASP A 228 -1.17 -26.37 10.77
N PHE A 229 -0.31 -25.37 10.93
CA PHE A 229 0.84 -25.15 10.04
C PHE A 229 2.06 -24.72 10.86
N SER A 230 3.04 -25.62 10.97
CA SER A 230 4.35 -25.33 11.55
C SER A 230 5.26 -24.72 10.47
N VAL A 231 5.69 -23.47 10.68
CA VAL A 231 6.80 -22.87 9.94
C VAL A 231 8.00 -22.79 10.89
N GLU A 232 8.95 -23.71 10.75
CA GLU A 232 10.22 -23.63 11.46
C GLU A 232 11.12 -22.60 10.77
N ILE A 233 11.40 -21.49 11.44
CA ILE A 233 12.42 -20.52 11.02
C ILE A 233 13.74 -20.96 11.64
N GLY A 234 14.54 -21.73 10.90
CA GLY A 234 15.89 -22.10 11.28
C GLY A 234 16.84 -20.90 11.14
N SER A 235 17.34 -20.36 12.25
CA SER A 235 18.39 -19.34 12.25
C SER A 235 19.75 -20.00 12.01
N SER A 236 20.28 -19.89 10.80
CA SER A 236 21.70 -20.14 10.53
C SER A 236 22.46 -18.82 10.53
N VAL A 237 23.46 -18.74 11.40
CA VAL A 237 24.25 -17.57 11.72
C VAL A 237 25.48 -17.53 10.80
N TYR A 238 25.71 -16.33 10.22
CA TYR A 238 26.85 -15.84 9.43
C TYR A 238 26.84 -15.96 7.89
N LYS A 239 26.96 -14.74 7.31
CA LYS A 239 27.45 -14.29 6.00
C LYS A 239 26.53 -14.40 4.77
N GLU A 240 26.34 -13.22 4.18
CA GLU A 240 25.69 -12.87 2.92
C GLU A 240 24.15 -12.95 2.90
N ARG A 241 23.55 -11.76 3.00
CA ARG A 241 22.10 -11.53 2.93
C ARG A 241 21.57 -11.86 1.55
N ASN A 242 21.08 -13.08 1.36
CA ASN A 242 19.99 -13.40 0.44
C ASN A 242 19.00 -14.28 1.20
N LEU A 243 17.87 -13.69 1.61
CA LEU A 243 16.74 -14.43 2.16
C LEU A 243 16.08 -15.21 1.02
N THR A 244 16.47 -16.47 0.85
CA THR A 244 15.79 -17.40 -0.06
C THR A 244 14.64 -18.05 0.72
N ILE A 245 13.40 -17.71 0.35
CA ILE A 245 12.20 -18.39 0.85
C ILE A 245 12.00 -19.66 0.02
N THR A 246 12.22 -20.83 0.62
CA THR A 246 11.92 -22.11 -0.02
C THR A 246 10.56 -22.60 0.49
N ILE A 247 9.55 -22.61 -0.38
CA ILE A 247 8.23 -23.18 -0.08
C ILE A 247 8.26 -24.65 -0.48
N TYR A 248 8.12 -25.55 0.50
CA TYR A 248 7.91 -26.98 0.24
C TYR A 248 6.42 -27.27 0.10
N HIS A 249 6.03 -27.83 -1.04
CA HIS A 249 4.74 -28.51 -1.17
C HIS A 249 4.90 -29.94 -0.68
N SER A 250 4.34 -30.27 0.47
CA SER A 250 4.12 -31.67 0.84
C SER A 250 2.94 -32.22 0.03
N PRO A 251 3.12 -33.28 -0.77
CA PRO A 251 2.00 -33.97 -1.39
C PRO A 251 1.21 -34.72 -0.30
N GLN A 252 -0.09 -34.46 -0.20
CA GLN A 252 -0.97 -35.27 0.65
C GLN A 252 -0.99 -36.72 0.14
N PRO A 253 -0.89 -37.73 1.01
CA PRO A 253 -1.18 -39.11 0.63
C PRO A 253 -2.67 -39.24 0.37
N GLY A 254 -3.04 -39.60 -0.87
CA GLY A 254 -4.39 -39.98 -1.21
C GLY A 254 -4.79 -41.24 -0.45
N GLY A 255 -5.80 -41.11 0.41
CA GLY A 255 -6.52 -42.24 0.97
C GLY A 255 -7.33 -42.91 -0.12
N ILE A 256 -6.88 -44.10 -0.52
CA ILE A 256 -7.68 -45.09 -1.23
C ILE A 256 -8.52 -45.77 -0.15
N ASP A 257 -9.81 -45.44 -0.07
CA ASP A 257 -10.76 -46.30 0.63
C ASP A 257 -11.57 -47.08 -0.39
N SER A 258 -11.47 -48.40 -0.22
CA SER A 258 -12.15 -49.44 -0.96
C SER A 258 -13.47 -49.69 -0.26
N HIS A 259 -14.59 -49.63 -0.96
CA HIS A 259 -15.72 -50.57 -0.86
C HIS A 259 -16.78 -50.26 -1.92
#